data_AF-A0A7X3ZAC2-F1
#
_entry.id   AF-A0A7X3ZAC2-F1
#
_cell.length_a   1.000
_cell.length_b   1.000
_cell.length_c   1.000
_cell.angle_alpha   90.00
_cell.angle_beta   90.00
_cell.angle_gamma   90.00
#
_symmetry.space_group_name_H-M   'P 1'
#
loop_
_entity.id
_entity.type
_entity.pdbx_description
1 polymer ?
#
loop_
_entity_poly.entity_id
_entity_poly.type
_entity_poly.pdbx_seq_one_letter_code
_entity_poly.pdbx_strand_id
1 'polypeptide(L)'
;MRPTAGRWVSGDDFFDREPELRILESLVRDHNHLLLTGQRRMGKTSIARELGRRLKADGWIFLFADVEGSTCAEDAIAAIAKETYSIRSIASRFGRGLKE
;
A
#
# COMPACT_ATOMS: atom_id res chain seq x y z
N MET A 1 9.52 -23.09 7.26
CA MET A 1 10.51 -22.01 7.03
C MET A 1 9.96 -21.11 5.93
N ARG A 2 9.48 -19.90 6.24
CA ARG A 2 9.06 -18.94 5.19
C ARG A 2 10.33 -18.48 4.46
N PRO A 3 10.40 -18.52 3.12
CA PRO A 3 11.58 -18.02 2.41
C PRO A 3 11.73 -16.53 2.73
N THR A 4 12.87 -16.14 3.31
CA THR A 4 13.29 -14.75 3.46
C THR A 4 13.73 -14.23 2.09
N ALA A 5 12.76 -14.07 1.19
CA ALA A 5 12.90 -13.26 0.00
C ALA A 5 13.19 -11.82 0.42
N GLY A 6 14.13 -11.13 -0.25
CA GLY A 6 14.47 -9.74 0.02
C GLY A 6 13.24 -8.87 0.22
N ARG A 7 13.23 -8.11 1.33
CA ARG A 7 12.15 -7.21 1.70
C ARG A 7 12.00 -6.14 0.61
N TRP A 8 10.77 -5.65 0.39
CA TRP A 8 10.60 -4.44 -0.41
C TRP A 8 11.33 -3.27 0.27
N VAL A 9 11.73 -2.28 -0.52
CA VAL A 9 12.51 -1.10 -0.08
C VAL A 9 11.85 0.20 -0.55
N SER A 10 12.21 1.32 0.07
CA SER A 10 11.72 2.67 -0.25
C SER A 10 12.66 3.72 0.35
N GLY A 11 12.58 4.98 -0.09
CA GLY A 11 13.44 6.05 0.41
C GLY A 11 14.89 5.85 0.01
N ASP A 12 15.81 5.98 0.97
CA ASP A 12 17.25 5.93 0.71
C ASP A 12 17.74 4.57 0.16
N ASP A 13 16.99 3.50 0.42
CA ASP A 13 17.29 2.14 -0.09
C ASP A 13 16.72 1.90 -1.51
N PHE A 14 16.00 2.84 -2.10
CA PHE A 14 15.41 2.72 -3.44
C PHE A 14 16.24 3.47 -4.48
N PHE A 15 16.81 2.74 -5.45
CA PHE A 15 17.69 3.30 -6.49
C PHE A 15 17.46 2.65 -7.86
N ASP A 16 18.04 3.26 -8.91
CA ASP A 16 18.10 2.75 -10.30
C ASP A 16 16.74 2.47 -10.97
N ARG A 17 15.68 3.19 -10.57
CA ARG A 17 14.32 3.05 -11.12
C ARG A 17 13.60 4.37 -11.34
N GLU A 18 14.36 5.46 -11.37
CA GLU A 18 13.82 6.81 -11.50
C GLU A 18 13.05 7.04 -12.82
N PRO A 19 13.47 6.51 -13.99
CA PRO A 19 12.69 6.63 -15.22
C PRO A 19 11.30 5.99 -15.12
N GLU A 20 11.21 4.76 -14.61
CA GLU A 20 9.94 4.07 -14.42
C GLU A 20 9.07 4.80 -13.41
N LEU A 21 9.66 5.28 -12.32
CA LEU A 21 8.94 6.00 -11.28
C LEU A 21 8.29 7.28 -11.83
N ARG A 22 9.02 8.05 -12.65
CA ARG A 22 8.47 9.25 -13.32
C ARG A 22 7.30 8.94 -14.25
N ILE A 23 7.38 7.85 -15.01
CA ILE A 23 6.28 7.42 -15.90
C ILE A 23 5.05 7.08 -15.06
N LEU A 24 5.21 6.28 -14.01
CA LEU A 24 4.10 5.92 -13.13
C LEU A 24 3.50 7.14 -12.44
N GLU A 25 4.34 8.06 -11.98
CA GLU A 25 3.90 9.29 -11.34
C GLU A 25 3.08 10.18 -12.27
N SER A 26 3.53 10.39 -13.52
CA SER A 26 2.76 11.13 -14.53
C SER A 26 1.39 10.49 -14.74
N LEU A 27 1.35 9.17 -14.93
CA LEU A 27 0.08 8.48 -15.20
C LEU A 27 -0.89 8.54 -14.03
N VAL A 28 -0.41 8.45 -12.78
CA VAL A 28 -1.26 8.60 -11.59
C VAL A 28 -1.79 10.03 -11.47
N ARG A 29 -0.97 11.04 -11.75
CA ARG A 29 -1.39 12.45 -11.74
C ARG A 29 -2.42 12.75 -12.82
N ASP A 30 -2.33 12.05 -13.94
CA ASP A 30 -3.32 12.09 -15.03
C ASP A 30 -4.57 11.22 -14.73
N HIS A 31 -4.74 10.76 -13.49
CA HIS A 31 -5.87 9.97 -13.01
C HIS A 31 -6.07 8.61 -13.69
N ASN A 32 -5.00 7.98 -14.18
CA ASN A 32 -5.06 6.66 -14.81
C ASN A 32 -5.06 5.50 -13.80
N HIS A 33 -5.67 4.38 -14.19
CA HIS A 33 -5.51 3.09 -13.52
C HIS A 33 -4.30 2.34 -14.08
N LEU A 34 -3.45 1.83 -13.19
CA LEU A 34 -2.18 1.19 -13.55
C LEU A 34 -2.12 -0.27 -13.13
N LEU A 35 -1.62 -1.12 -14.03
CA LEU A 35 -1.32 -2.53 -13.74
C LEU A 35 0.19 -2.77 -13.90
N LEU A 36 0.87 -3.06 -12.78
CA LEU A 36 2.29 -3.43 -12.78
C LEU A 36 2.45 -4.94 -12.89
N THR A 37 2.98 -5.42 -14.01
CA THR A 37 3.21 -6.86 -14.26
C THR A 37 4.70 -7.21 -14.22
N GLY A 38 5.01 -8.50 -14.10
CA GLY A 38 6.37 -9.03 -14.12
C GLY A 38 6.62 -10.12 -13.07
N GLN A 39 7.76 -10.79 -13.15
CA GLN A 39 8.12 -11.92 -12.28
C GLN A 39 8.25 -11.53 -10.79
N ARG A 40 8.19 -12.52 -9.87
CA ARG A 40 8.43 -12.28 -8.44
C ARG A 40 9.83 -11.68 -8.25
N ARG A 41 9.97 -10.77 -7.26
CA ARG A 41 11.23 -10.10 -6.87
C ARG A 41 11.82 -9.11 -7.89
N MET A 42 11.04 -8.65 -8.86
CA MET A 42 11.44 -7.55 -9.76
C MET A 42 11.29 -6.14 -9.15
N GLY A 43 11.04 -6.03 -7.84
CA GLY A 43 10.91 -4.71 -7.17
C GLY A 43 9.57 -3.99 -7.36
N LYS A 44 8.54 -4.66 -7.90
CA LYS A 44 7.20 -4.06 -8.15
C LYS A 44 6.57 -3.46 -6.89
N THR A 45 6.65 -4.15 -5.75
CA THR A 45 6.16 -3.64 -4.47
C THR A 45 6.98 -2.44 -3.99
N SER A 46 8.30 -2.47 -4.19
CA SER A 46 9.20 -1.36 -3.83
C SER A 46 8.86 -0.09 -4.61
N ILE A 47 8.74 -0.17 -5.95
CA ILE A 47 8.43 1.01 -6.77
C ILE A 47 7.03 1.56 -6.50
N ALA A 48 6.03 0.71 -6.26
CA ALA A 48 4.68 1.17 -5.90
C ALA A 48 4.66 1.90 -4.54
N ARG A 49 5.44 1.41 -3.57
CA ARG A 49 5.56 2.05 -2.25
C ARG A 49 6.36 3.34 -2.29
N GLU A 50 7.42 3.39 -3.09
CA GLU A 50 8.19 4.61 -3.29
C GLU A 50 7.35 5.70 -3.99
N LEU A 51 6.57 5.33 -5.02
CA LEU A 51 5.59 6.22 -5.64
C LEU A 51 4.61 6.77 -4.61
N GLY A 52 4.03 5.88 -3.79
CA GLY A 52 3.14 6.27 -2.72
C GLY A 52 3.78 7.22 -1.70
N ARG A 53 5.05 7.00 -1.34
CA ARG A 53 5.81 7.88 -0.44
C ARG A 53 5.96 9.29 -1.02
N ARG A 54 6.30 9.42 -2.30
CA ARG A 54 6.43 10.72 -2.99
C ARG A 54 5.10 11.45 -3.11
N LEU A 55 4.05 10.75 -3.56
CA LEU A 55 2.72 11.32 -3.66
C LEU A 55 2.18 11.79 -2.30
N LYS A 56 2.45 11.06 -1.22
CA LYS A 56 2.10 11.49 0.16
C LYS A 56 2.79 12.80 0.54
N ALA A 57 4.05 12.98 0.16
CA ALA A 57 4.77 14.23 0.42
C ALA A 57 4.10 15.42 -0.27
N ASP A 58 3.40 15.17 -1.38
CA ASP A 58 2.63 16.15 -2.14
C ASP A 58 1.15 16.21 -1.75
N GLY A 59 0.78 15.66 -0.59
CA GLY A 59 -0.56 15.75 -0.02
C GLY A 59 -1.57 14.71 -0.51
N TRP A 60 -1.16 13.72 -1.30
CA TRP A 60 -2.05 12.62 -1.69
C TRP A 60 -2.30 11.65 -0.54
N ILE A 61 -3.50 11.08 -0.53
CA ILE A 61 -3.79 9.91 0.29
C ILE A 61 -3.31 8.67 -0.46
N PHE A 62 -2.41 7.90 0.16
CA PHE A 62 -1.97 6.61 -0.38
C PHE A 62 -2.22 5.49 0.63
N LEU A 63 -3.02 4.52 0.16
CA LEU A 63 -3.40 3.30 0.87
C LEU A 63 -2.74 2.12 0.17
N PHE A 64 -2.14 1.21 0.95
CA PHE A 64 -1.54 -0.01 0.43
C PHE A 64 -2.25 -1.21 1.05
N ALA A 65 -3.08 -1.90 0.26
CA ALA A 65 -3.75 -3.13 0.70
C ALA A 65 -3.03 -4.34 0.10
N ASP A 66 -2.52 -5.22 0.96
CA ASP A 66 -2.03 -6.53 0.53
C ASP A 66 -3.20 -7.51 0.49
N VAL A 67 -3.48 -8.02 -0.71
CA VAL A 67 -4.54 -9.01 -0.95
C VAL A 67 -3.99 -10.42 -1.16
N GLU A 68 -2.67 -10.64 -1.05
CA GLU A 68 -2.06 -11.97 -1.10
C GLU A 68 -2.65 -12.84 0.02
N GLY A 69 -3.30 -13.94 -0.34
CA GLY A 69 -3.98 -14.84 0.61
C GLY A 69 -5.47 -14.60 0.78
N SER A 70 -6.06 -13.61 0.10
CA SER A 70 -7.52 -13.48 -0.02
C SER A 70 -8.08 -14.69 -0.78
N THR A 71 -9.15 -15.29 -0.26
CA THR A 71 -9.77 -16.50 -0.83
C THR A 71 -11.06 -16.21 -1.59
N CYS A 72 -11.66 -15.05 -1.33
CA CYS A 72 -12.86 -14.56 -2.02
C CYS A 72 -12.79 -13.03 -2.22
N ALA A 73 -13.78 -12.47 -2.92
CA ALA A 73 -13.84 -11.04 -3.19
C ALA A 73 -14.03 -10.22 -1.90
N GLU A 74 -14.78 -10.75 -0.95
CA GLU A 74 -15.08 -10.15 0.34
C GLU A 74 -13.81 -9.94 1.17
N ASP A 75 -12.86 -10.88 1.11
CA ASP A 75 -11.55 -10.76 1.77
C ASP A 75 -10.76 -9.56 1.23
N ALA A 76 -10.75 -9.37 -0.10
CA ALA A 76 -10.05 -8.26 -0.73
C ALA A 76 -10.70 -6.91 -0.37
N ILE A 77 -12.03 -6.84 -0.34
CA ILE A 77 -12.77 -5.66 0.12
C ILE A 77 -12.41 -5.36 1.58
N ALA A 78 -12.39 -6.38 2.45
CA ALA A 78 -12.03 -6.23 3.85
C ALA A 78 -10.57 -5.75 4.03
N ALA A 79 -9.64 -6.22 3.19
CA ALA A 79 -8.25 -5.76 3.20
C ALA A 79 -8.14 -4.26 2.87
N ILE A 80 -8.83 -3.80 1.83
CA ILE A 80 -8.85 -2.38 1.44
C ILE A 80 -9.50 -1.50 2.53
N ALA A 81 -10.62 -1.95 3.10
CA ALA A 81 -11.33 -1.21 4.14
C ALA A 81 -10.47 -1.02 5.40
N LYS A 82 -9.69 -2.02 5.79
CA LYS A 82 -8.76 -1.95 6.94
C LYS A 82 -7.72 -0.86 6.80
N GLU A 83 -7.25 -0.59 5.59
CA GLU A 83 -6.28 0.46 5.31
C GLU A 83 -6.92 1.85 5.26
N THR A 84 -8.19 1.92 4.86
CA THR A 84 -8.94 3.18 4.73
C THR A 84 -9.38 3.74 6.09
N TYR A 85 -9.77 2.86 7.01
CA TYR A 85 -10.30 3.25 8.31
C TYR A 85 -9.36 2.87 9.43
N SER A 86 -9.09 3.80 10.35
CA SER A 86 -8.54 3.45 11.67
C SER A 86 -9.60 2.62 12.41
N ILE A 87 -9.51 1.29 12.30
CA ILE A 87 -10.42 0.38 12.99
C ILE A 87 -10.13 0.49 14.48
N ARG A 88 -11.03 1.18 15.18
CA ARG A 88 -11.04 1.23 16.64
C ARG A 88 -11.51 -0.12 17.19
N SER A 89 -10.82 -0.62 18.21
CA SER A 89 -11.25 -1.84 18.89
C SER A 89 -12.64 -1.68 19.48
N ILE A 90 -13.42 -2.75 19.51
CA ILE A 90 -14.74 -2.78 20.14
C ILE A 90 -14.66 -2.30 21.61
N ALA A 91 -13.60 -2.70 22.33
CA ALA A 91 -13.34 -2.25 23.70
C ALA A 91 -13.23 -0.72 23.81
N SER A 92 -12.59 -0.06 22.84
CA SER A 92 -12.49 1.41 22.81
C SER A 92 -13.82 2.13 22.54
N ARG A 93 -14.84 1.42 22.04
CA ARG A 93 -16.21 1.94 21.88
C ARG A 93 -17.01 1.86 23.18
N PHE A 94 -16.76 0.84 24.01
CA PHE A 94 -17.46 0.64 25.29
C PHE A 94 -16.87 1.45 26.45
N GLY A 95 -15.58 1.79 26.43
CA GLY A 95 -14.91 2.54 27.51
C GLY A 95 -15.39 4.00 27.72
N ARG A 96 -16.25 4.55 26.86
CA ARG A 96 -16.89 5.87 27.06
C ARG A 96 -18.18 5.82 27.88
N GLY A 97 -18.74 4.63 28.14
CA GLY A 97 -19.98 4.46 28.91
C GLY A 97 -19.79 4.18 30.41
N LEU A 98 -18.55 4.16 30.92
CA LEU A 98 -18.21 3.81 32.31
C LEU A 98 -17.60 4.99 33.10
N LYS A 99 -17.96 6.22 32.73
CA LYS A 99 -17.74 7.41 33.55
C LYS A 99 -19.08 8.12 33.77
N GLU A 100 -19.90 7.53 34.62
CA GLU A 100 -20.93 8.23 35.42
C GLU A 100 -20.74 7.81 36.87
#